data_AF-A0A7W5KBT0-F1
#
_entry.id   AF-A0A7W5KBT0-F1
#
_cell.length_a   1.000
_cell.length_b   1.000
_cell.length_c   1.000
_cell.angle_alpha   90.00
_cell.angle_beta   90.00
_cell.angle_gamma   90.00
#
_symmetry.space_group_name_H-M   'P 1'
#
loop_
_entity.id
_entity.type
_entity.pdbx_description
1 polymer ?
#
loop_
_entity_poly.entity_id
_entity_poly.type
_entity_poly.pdbx_seq_one_letter_code
_entity_poly.pdbx_strand_id
1 'polypeptide(L)'
;MTTFFSLPLLPSLTTIKHNPLTLYFVFYDEGEDREIAVSASEVMQSVDEAVFIHPRTGEEIEDFTEQLKPVYKASQEFVNALVAANGR
;
A
#
# COMPACT_ATOMS: atom_id res chain seq x y z
N MET A 1 -28.85 19.49 30.49
CA MET A 1 -27.46 19.00 30.42
C MET A 1 -27.32 18.26 29.10
N THR A 2 -26.65 18.86 28.12
CA THR A 2 -26.46 18.26 26.79
C THR A 2 -25.04 17.74 26.73
N THR A 3 -24.90 16.42 26.65
CA THR A 3 -23.61 15.74 26.51
C THR A 3 -23.11 15.94 25.08
N PHE A 4 -22.00 16.65 24.90
CA PHE A 4 -21.31 16.71 23.62
C PHE A 4 -20.57 15.39 23.40
N PHE A 5 -20.95 14.65 22.35
CA PHE A 5 -20.10 13.60 21.80
C PHE A 5 -18.90 14.27 21.13
N SER A 6 -17.74 14.23 21.80
CA SER A 6 -16.47 14.53 21.13
C SER A 6 -16.20 13.40 20.15
N LEU A 7 -16.40 13.66 18.86
CA LEU A 7 -15.82 12.83 17.79
C LEU A 7 -14.31 12.74 18.04
N PRO A 8 -13.70 11.54 18.14
CA PRO A 8 -12.25 11.44 18.17
C PRO A 8 -11.71 12.08 16.89
N LEU A 9 -10.88 13.07 17.16
CA LEU A 9 -10.33 14.08 16.29
C LEU A 9 -9.82 13.49 14.95
N LEU A 10 -10.10 14.21 13.86
CA LEU A 10 -9.58 14.04 12.49
C LEU A 10 -8.19 14.72 12.19
N PRO A 11 -7.38 15.23 13.15
CA PRO A 11 -6.24 16.09 12.86
C PRO A 11 -5.06 15.32 12.24
N SER A 12 -5.04 13.98 12.32
CA SER A 12 -4.02 13.17 11.66
C SER A 12 -4.08 13.31 10.14
N LEU A 13 -5.26 13.52 9.56
CA LEU A 13 -5.43 13.70 8.11
C LEU A 13 -4.92 15.06 7.63
N THR A 14 -4.94 16.08 8.49
CA THR A 14 -4.58 17.47 8.13
C THR A 14 -3.15 17.86 8.48
N THR A 15 -2.45 17.08 9.32
CA THR A 15 -1.12 17.46 9.85
C THR A 15 0.03 16.87 9.05
N ILE A 16 -0.17 15.75 8.36
CA ILE A 16 0.89 15.13 7.55
C ILE A 16 1.03 15.89 6.24
N LYS A 17 2.15 16.58 6.06
CA LYS A 17 2.50 17.29 4.82
C LYS A 17 2.92 16.35 3.68
N HIS A 18 3.15 15.07 3.98
CA HIS A 18 3.62 14.05 3.04
C HIS A 18 2.56 12.98 2.81
N ASN A 19 2.64 12.32 1.65
CA ASN A 19 1.63 11.39 1.14
C ASN A 19 1.15 10.39 2.21
N PRO A 20 -0.10 10.48 2.70
CA PRO A 20 -0.62 9.59 3.74
C PRO A 20 -0.83 8.15 3.23
N LEU A 21 -0.81 8.01 1.90
CA LEU A 21 -0.94 6.76 1.18
C LEU A 21 0.31 6.53 0.33
N THR A 22 0.85 5.32 0.40
CA THR A 22 1.92 4.85 -0.47
C THR A 22 1.32 3.90 -1.50
N LEU A 23 1.66 4.10 -2.77
CA LEU A 23 1.27 3.22 -3.86
C LEU A 23 2.11 1.94 -3.82
N TYR A 24 1.43 0.81 -3.87
CA TYR A 24 1.99 -0.52 -4.09
C TYR A 24 1.25 -1.16 -5.25
N PHE A 25 1.80 -2.28 -5.74
CA PHE A 25 1.07 -3.19 -6.59
C PHE A 25 0.86 -4.50 -5.86
N VAL A 26 -0.25 -5.15 -6.15
CA VAL A 26 -0.49 -6.52 -5.73
C VAL A 26 -0.37 -7.40 -6.95
N PHE A 27 0.50 -8.39 -6.86
CA PHE A 27 0.57 -9.49 -7.80
C PHE A 27 -0.44 -10.57 -7.39
N TYR A 28 -1.36 -10.90 -8.31
CA TYR A 28 -2.30 -12.01 -8.16
C TYR A 28 -1.77 -13.24 -8.87
N ASP A 29 -1.36 -14.24 -8.10
CA ASP A 29 -1.01 -15.57 -8.60
C ASP A 29 -2.30 -16.39 -8.78
N GLU A 30 -2.60 -16.86 -9.99
CA GLU A 30 -3.79 -17.67 -10.28
C GLU A 30 -3.84 -18.97 -9.45
N GLY A 31 -2.69 -19.45 -8.96
CA GLY A 31 -2.57 -20.64 -8.13
C GLY A 31 -2.81 -20.43 -6.63
N GLU A 32 -2.87 -19.18 -6.15
CA GLU A 32 -2.97 -18.90 -4.72
C GLU A 32 -3.94 -17.77 -4.36
N ASP A 33 -4.75 -18.00 -3.31
CA ASP A 33 -5.63 -17.01 -2.67
C ASP A 33 -4.87 -15.87 -1.94
N ARG A 34 -3.58 -15.65 -2.23
CA ARG A 34 -2.71 -14.72 -1.49
C ARG A 34 -2.13 -13.64 -2.37
N GLU A 35 -2.53 -12.41 -2.05
CA GLU A 35 -1.99 -11.18 -2.60
C GLU A 35 -0.53 -10.94 -2.16
N ILE A 36 0.38 -10.80 -3.12
CA ILE A 36 1.78 -10.45 -2.82
C ILE A 36 2.00 -8.97 -3.15
N ALA A 37 2.36 -8.18 -2.14
CA ALA A 37 2.63 -6.76 -2.33
C ALA A 37 4.03 -6.55 -2.92
N VAL A 38 4.08 -5.81 -4.03
CA VAL A 38 5.29 -5.40 -4.75
C VAL A 38 5.38 -3.87 -4.70
N SER A 39 6.58 -3.32 -4.53
CA SER A 39 6.76 -1.87 -4.49
C SER A 39 6.52 -1.26 -5.88
N ALA A 40 6.03 -0.01 -5.92
CA ALA A 40 5.87 0.70 -7.19
C ALA A 40 7.20 0.87 -7.95
N SER A 41 8.32 1.03 -7.23
CA SER A 41 9.67 1.11 -7.84
C SER A 41 10.06 -0.17 -8.57
N GLU A 42 9.82 -1.33 -7.96
CA GLU A 42 10.13 -2.63 -8.59
C GLU A 42 9.27 -2.85 -9.83
N VAL A 43 7.96 -2.53 -9.75
CA VAL A 43 7.08 -2.64 -10.91
C VAL A 43 7.50 -1.72 -12.05
N MET A 44 7.86 -0.47 -11.75
CA MET A 44 8.34 0.46 -12.78
C MET A 44 9.62 -0.05 -13.45
N GLN A 45 10.56 -0.56 -12.66
CA GLN A 45 11.78 -1.16 -13.20
C GLN A 45 11.45 -2.37 -14.09
N SER A 46 10.56 -3.26 -13.66
CA SER A 46 10.15 -4.42 -14.45
C SER A 46 9.45 -4.05 -15.75
N VAL A 47 8.69 -2.94 -15.78
CA VAL A 47 8.07 -2.42 -17.01
C VAL A 47 9.14 -1.86 -17.95
N ASP A 48 10.10 -1.09 -17.42
CA ASP A 48 11.20 -0.51 -18.21
C ASP A 48 12.11 -1.59 -18.81
N GLU A 49 12.35 -2.67 -18.05
CA GLU A 49 13.18 -3.81 -18.45
C GLU A 49 12.39 -4.87 -19.24
N ALA A 50 11.06 -4.75 -19.31
CA ALA A 50 10.13 -5.75 -19.84
C ALA A 50 10.31 -7.17 -19.25
N VAL A 51 10.76 -7.24 -17.99
CA VAL A 51 11.02 -8.49 -17.26
C VAL A 51 10.46 -8.37 -15.85
N PHE A 52 9.61 -9.31 -15.46
CA PHE A 52 9.10 -9.42 -14.09
C PHE A 52 9.37 -10.80 -13.53
N ILE A 53 9.98 -10.83 -12.36
CA ILE A 53 10.29 -12.07 -11.65
C ILE A 53 9.25 -12.27 -10.56
N HIS A 54 8.60 -13.43 -10.57
CA HIS A 54 7.63 -13.82 -9.58
C HIS A 54 8.26 -13.66 -8.18
N PRO A 55 7.64 -12.88 -7.28
CA PRO A 55 8.24 -12.52 -5.98
C PRO A 55 8.37 -13.70 -4.98
N ARG A 56 8.03 -14.93 -5.40
CA ARG A 56 8.03 -16.12 -4.56
C ARG A 56 8.73 -17.29 -5.25
N THR A 57 8.34 -17.62 -6.47
CA THR A 57 8.92 -18.75 -7.21
C THR A 57 10.24 -18.37 -7.88
N GLY A 58 10.47 -17.08 -8.14
CA GLY A 58 11.65 -16.61 -8.89
C GLY A 58 11.55 -16.87 -10.39
N GLU A 59 10.40 -17.32 -10.87
CA GLU A 59 10.14 -17.57 -12.29
C GLU A 59 9.83 -16.26 -13.01
N GLU A 60 10.25 -16.14 -14.26
CA GLU A 60 9.88 -15.01 -15.11
C GLU A 60 8.43 -15.14 -15.56
N ILE A 61 7.69 -14.03 -15.51
CA ILE A 61 6.27 -13.99 -15.88
C ILE A 61 6.10 -13.16 -17.14
N GLU A 62 5.61 -13.81 -18.18
CA GLU A 62 5.14 -13.16 -19.40
C GLU A 62 3.84 -12.39 -19.12
N ASP A 63 3.68 -11.22 -19.74
CA ASP A 63 2.46 -10.39 -19.64
C ASP A 63 2.02 -10.03 -18.21
N PHE A 64 2.97 -9.92 -17.28
CA PHE A 64 2.74 -9.64 -15.85
C PHE A 64 1.90 -8.38 -15.56
N THR A 65 1.81 -7.44 -16.49
CA THR A 65 1.07 -6.18 -16.33
C THR A 65 -0.42 -6.38 -16.07
N GLU A 66 -1.03 -7.45 -16.58
CA GLU A 66 -2.44 -7.78 -16.33
C GLU A 66 -2.67 -8.37 -14.93
N GLN A 67 -1.61 -8.91 -14.33
CA GLN A 67 -1.62 -9.58 -13.03
C GLN A 67 -1.28 -8.63 -11.86
N LEU A 68 -0.83 -7.41 -12.18
CA LEU A 68 -0.52 -6.36 -11.21
C LEU A 68 -1.70 -5.39 -11.05
N LYS A 69 -2.23 -5.28 -9.82
CA LYS A 69 -3.26 -4.29 -9.48
C LYS A 69 -2.71 -3.21 -8.55
N PRO A 70 -2.91 -1.92 -8.86
CA PRO A 70 -2.47 -0.85 -7.96
C PRO A 70 -3.31 -0.87 -6.68
N VAL A 71 -2.64 -0.76 -5.54
CA VAL A 71 -3.28 -0.60 -4.24
C VAL A 71 -2.61 0.52 -3.44
N TYR A 72 -3.42 1.25 -2.68
CA TYR A 72 -2.92 2.27 -1.77
C TYR A 72 -2.92 1.73 -0.35
N LYS A 73 -1.77 1.73 0.30
CA LYS A 73 -1.64 1.38 1.71
C LYS A 73 -1.31 2.62 2.52
N ALA A 74 -1.75 2.64 3.78
CA ALA A 74 -1.34 3.67 4.73
C ALA A 74 0.20 3.74 4.77
N SER A 75 0.75 4.93 4.58
CA SER A 75 2.20 5.12 4.73
C SER A 75 2.59 4.86 6.19
N GLN A 76 3.83 4.41 6.43
CA GLN A 76 4.30 4.19 7.80
C GLN A 76 4.20 5.46 8.65
N GLU A 77 4.43 6.63 8.04
CA GLU A 77 4.25 7.94 8.68
C GLU A 77 2.79 8.15 9.11
N PHE A 78 1.82 7.83 8.25
CA PHE A 78 0.40 7.91 8.60
C PHE A 78 -0.01 6.92 9.68
N VAL A 79 0.49 5.68 9.64
CA VAL A 79 0.26 4.69 10.69
C VAL A 79 0.84 5.18 12.03
N ASN A 80 2.07 5.69 12.03
CA ASN A 80 2.72 6.22 13.23
C ASN A 80 1.96 7.42 13.80
N ALA A 81 1.48 8.32 12.95
CA ALA A 81 0.66 9.46 13.37
C ALA A 81 -0.69 9.04 13.96
N LEU A 82 -1.34 8.01 13.39
CA LEU A 82 -2.58 7.45 13.94
C LEU A 82 -2.34 6.78 15.30
N VAL A 83 -1.25 6.04 15.46
CA VAL A 83 -0.88 5.44 16.76
C VAL A 83 -0.59 6.53 17.79
N ALA A 84 0.17 7.57 17.43
CA ALA A 84 0.45 8.71 18.30
C ALA A 84 -0.80 9.52 18.67
N ALA A 85 -1.80 9.59 17.78
CA ALA A 85 -3.08 10.26 18.05
C ALA A 85 -4.03 9.41 18.91
N ASN A 86 -3.91 8.07 18.88
CA ASN A 86 -4.80 7.14 19.57
C ASN A 86 -4.27 6.63 20.93
N GLY A 87 -3.02 6.94 21.32
CA GLY A 87 -2.46 6.72 22.67
C GLY A 87 -2.33 8.04 23.44
N ARG A 88 -2.48 8.17 24.77
CA ARG A 88 -2.25 7.22 25.88
C ARG A 88 -1.01 6.36 25.74
#